data_AF-A0A9D1VW91-F1
#
_entry.id   AF-A0A9D1VW91-F1
#
_cell.length_a   1.000
_cell.length_b   1.000
_cell.length_c   1.000
_cell.angle_alpha   90.00
_cell.angle_beta   90.00
_cell.angle_gamma   90.00
#
_symmetry.space_group_name_H-M   'P 1'
#
loop_
_entity.id
_entity.type
_entity.pdbx_description
1 polymer ?
#
loop_
_entity_poly.entity_id
_entity_poly.type
_entity_poly.pdbx_seq_one_letter_code
_entity_poly.pdbx_strand_id
1 'polypeptide(L)'
;KMYDARKDLVFSGRTLFGAKPPKGQELEDHYFGPIKSRVVAFMQDLDTELWKLGILAKTRHNEVAPGQHELAPIFTITNVASDQNQLMMETMKKVANKHGLYCLLHEKPFEGVNGSGKHNNWSMSTDTGMNLLDPGTTPAENGQFMLFLAAVVQAVDNYQDLLRLTVASAGNDHRLGANEAPPAVVSVYLGEELEAVIEALENDRQYESKGRQVMQLGVDTLPELPKDTTDRNRTSPFAFTGNKFEFRMLGATFSIAGPNIIINTIVADTLRQFADELEKASDFTGALHDLVARTFREHGRILFNGNNYSEEWTEEAERRGLLNLRTCADALPRFADRKNVELFERMGVFTEREVRSRMEIMLENYSKVLTIEGLTMIEMAKKDIYPAVNAYLSDLCAAVYRKETMGAPVKADKEVIARLSNDNEGLYFAAERVEELLAAAKEAGGAEKTARFFADEVVPAMQKLRAFADDMEQNTAKKYWPFPTYGDILFSV
;
A
#
# COMPACT_ATOMS: atom_id res chain seq x y z
N LYS A 1 25.72 -8.48 5.18
CA LYS A 1 25.88 -9.57 6.17
C LYS A 1 24.52 -10.15 6.61
N MET A 2 23.66 -9.39 7.31
CA MET A 2 22.34 -9.92 7.73
C MET A 2 21.42 -10.22 6.54
N TYR A 3 21.38 -9.32 5.55
CA TYR A 3 20.63 -9.51 4.30
C TYR A 3 21.09 -10.75 3.52
N ASP A 4 22.41 -10.88 3.29
CA ASP A 4 22.97 -11.99 2.50
C ASP A 4 22.77 -13.37 3.15
N ALA A 5 22.56 -13.40 4.47
CA ALA A 5 22.29 -14.62 5.23
C ALA A 5 20.83 -15.07 5.17
N ARG A 6 19.97 -14.35 4.44
CA ARG A 6 18.53 -14.59 4.32
C ARG A 6 18.16 -14.76 2.84
N LYS A 7 18.12 -16.00 2.36
CA LYS A 7 17.79 -16.33 0.95
C LYS A 7 16.45 -15.72 0.52
N ASP A 8 15.46 -15.74 1.41
CA ASP A 8 14.15 -15.13 1.19
C ASP A 8 14.24 -13.61 0.94
N LEU A 9 15.00 -12.87 1.74
CA LEU A 9 15.24 -11.44 1.48
C LEU A 9 15.96 -11.20 0.14
N VAL A 10 16.89 -12.08 -0.22
CA VAL A 10 17.68 -11.96 -1.46
C VAL A 10 16.82 -12.23 -2.69
N PHE A 11 16.00 -13.28 -2.68
CA PHE A 11 15.23 -13.72 -3.85
C PHE A 11 13.86 -13.06 -3.97
N SER A 12 13.23 -12.72 -2.84
CA SER A 12 11.86 -12.22 -2.81
C SER A 12 11.78 -10.75 -2.36
N GLY A 13 12.86 -10.16 -1.85
CA GLY A 13 12.85 -8.80 -1.31
C GLY A 13 12.11 -8.64 0.01
N ARG A 14 11.54 -9.73 0.53
CA ARG A 14 10.85 -9.84 1.82
C ARG A 14 11.22 -11.13 2.53
N THR A 15 11.03 -11.13 3.83
CA THR A 15 11.10 -12.36 4.62
C THR A 15 9.86 -13.22 4.38
N LEU A 16 10.09 -14.52 4.19
CA LEU A 16 9.04 -15.54 4.03
C LEU A 16 8.82 -16.35 5.31
N PHE A 17 9.82 -16.35 6.20
CA PHE A 17 9.76 -16.88 7.56
C PHE A 17 10.26 -15.84 8.55
N GLY A 18 9.86 -15.90 9.80
CA GLY A 18 10.37 -15.04 10.85
C GLY A 18 9.33 -14.79 11.93
N ALA A 19 9.65 -15.25 13.14
CA ALA A 19 8.86 -14.95 14.32
C ALA A 19 8.98 -13.48 14.73
N LYS A 20 7.88 -12.90 15.20
CA LYS A 20 7.86 -11.53 15.72
C LYS A 20 8.80 -11.43 16.96
N PRO A 21 9.74 -10.46 17.00
CA PRO A 21 10.63 -10.29 18.14
C PRO A 21 9.89 -9.70 19.35
N PRO A 22 10.42 -9.86 20.59
CA PRO A 22 9.81 -9.28 21.79
C PRO A 22 9.71 -7.74 21.78
N LYS A 23 10.65 -7.07 21.10
CA LYS A 23 10.59 -5.65 20.75
C LYS A 23 10.58 -5.54 19.23
N GLY A 24 9.50 -5.01 18.66
CA GLY A 24 9.40 -4.60 17.26
C GLY A 24 9.29 -3.08 17.20
N GLN A 25 8.06 -2.57 17.18
CA GLN A 25 7.72 -1.14 17.04
C GLN A 25 6.72 -0.66 18.08
N GLU A 26 6.40 -1.48 19.09
CA GLU A 26 5.30 -1.26 20.05
C GLU A 26 5.42 0.04 20.87
N LEU A 27 6.62 0.60 20.97
CA LEU A 27 6.88 1.83 21.72
C LEU A 27 6.68 3.10 20.88
N GLU A 28 6.50 2.96 19.55
CA GLU A 28 6.42 4.08 18.60
C GLU A 28 7.61 5.08 18.73
N ASP A 29 8.72 4.65 19.36
CA ASP A 29 9.89 5.44 19.73
C ASP A 29 10.79 5.79 18.53
N HIS A 30 10.50 5.19 17.38
CA HIS A 30 11.24 5.37 16.14
C HIS A 30 10.76 6.57 15.34
N TYR A 31 9.46 6.87 15.34
CA TYR A 31 8.88 7.93 14.52
C TYR A 31 9.38 9.31 14.97
N PHE A 32 10.00 10.05 14.05
CA PHE A 32 10.74 11.30 14.37
C PHE A 32 11.83 11.20 15.45
N GLY A 33 12.24 9.99 15.84
CA GLY A 33 13.37 9.77 16.73
C GLY A 33 14.72 10.11 16.08
N PRO A 34 15.81 10.19 16.85
CA PRO A 34 17.14 10.43 16.30
C PRO A 34 17.55 9.35 15.27
N ILE A 35 18.00 9.79 14.09
CA ILE A 35 18.52 8.88 13.06
C ILE A 35 19.93 8.41 13.47
N LYS A 36 20.17 7.09 13.42
CA LYS A 36 21.47 6.50 13.77
C LYS A 36 22.59 7.06 12.87
N SER A 37 23.77 7.31 13.42
CA SER A 37 24.87 8.00 12.72
C SER A 37 25.26 7.33 11.40
N ARG A 38 25.24 5.99 11.34
CA ARG A 38 25.52 5.23 10.11
C ARG A 38 24.49 5.51 9.01
N VAL A 39 23.22 5.63 9.37
CA VAL A 39 22.14 5.95 8.43
C VAL A 39 22.19 7.43 8.03
N VAL A 40 22.53 8.33 8.95
CA VAL A 40 22.74 9.76 8.63
C VAL A 40 23.82 9.92 7.55
N ALA A 41 24.95 9.21 7.66
CA ALA A 41 26.01 9.26 6.66
C ALA A 41 25.53 8.78 5.28
N PHE A 42 24.74 7.70 5.24
CA PHE A 42 24.09 7.22 4.01
C PHE A 42 23.15 8.28 3.42
N MET A 43 22.27 8.87 4.24
CA MET A 43 21.29 9.86 3.78
C MET A 43 21.94 11.14 3.26
N GLN A 44 23.03 11.60 3.88
CA GLN A 44 23.78 12.78 3.42
C GLN A 44 24.43 12.55 2.04
N ASP A 45 25.01 11.37 1.82
CA ASP A 45 25.56 10.98 0.51
C ASP A 45 24.44 10.83 -0.52
N LEU A 46 23.31 10.23 -0.13
CA LEU A 46 22.13 10.10 -0.99
C LEU A 46 21.61 11.46 -1.44
N ASP A 47 21.42 12.42 -0.53
CA ASP A 47 21.01 13.79 -0.89
C ASP A 47 21.96 14.40 -1.91
N THR A 48 23.27 14.26 -1.68
CA THR A 48 24.31 14.80 -2.55
C THR A 48 24.23 14.20 -3.96
N GLU A 49 24.03 12.89 -4.07
CA GLU A 49 23.87 12.21 -5.37
C GLU A 49 22.56 12.59 -6.07
N LEU A 50 21.46 12.73 -5.32
CA LEU A 50 20.17 13.17 -5.87
C LEU A 50 20.23 14.62 -6.37
N TRP A 51 20.87 15.52 -5.63
CA TRP A 51 21.04 16.92 -6.05
C TRP A 51 21.88 17.04 -7.32
N LYS A 52 22.91 16.19 -7.51
CA LYS A 52 23.67 16.11 -8.76
C LYS A 52 22.80 15.70 -9.96
N LEU A 53 21.75 14.93 -9.73
CA LEU A 53 20.77 14.52 -10.74
C LEU A 53 19.63 15.53 -10.93
N GLY A 54 19.63 16.66 -10.21
CA GLY A 54 18.56 17.67 -10.24
C GLY A 54 17.31 17.27 -9.46
N ILE A 55 17.40 16.26 -8.58
CA ILE A 55 16.31 15.80 -7.72
C ILE A 55 16.44 16.50 -6.38
N LEU A 56 15.54 17.44 -6.09
CA LEU A 56 15.57 18.24 -4.86
C LEU A 56 15.00 17.47 -3.67
N ALA A 57 15.78 16.53 -3.12
CA ALA A 57 15.48 15.89 -1.84
C ALA A 57 15.37 16.95 -0.74
N LYS A 58 14.23 16.98 -0.03
CA LYS A 58 13.90 18.03 0.94
C LYS A 58 13.75 17.50 2.35
N THR A 59 12.88 16.52 2.54
CA THR A 59 12.57 15.98 3.87
C THR A 59 13.09 14.56 3.99
N ARG A 60 13.58 14.23 5.19
CA ARG A 60 13.91 12.87 5.59
C ARG A 60 13.69 12.70 7.08
N HIS A 61 13.17 11.55 7.48
CA HIS A 61 12.98 11.19 8.89
C HIS A 61 12.97 9.67 9.05
N ASN A 62 13.06 9.23 10.30
CA ASN A 62 12.69 7.87 10.65
C ASN A 62 11.19 7.69 10.47
N GLU A 63 10.81 6.52 9.99
CA GLU A 63 9.44 6.03 9.98
C GLU A 63 9.16 5.19 11.23
N VAL A 64 7.94 4.68 11.35
CA VAL A 64 7.45 3.96 12.54
C VAL A 64 8.20 2.65 12.79
N ALA A 65 8.52 1.87 11.75
CA ALA A 65 9.24 0.60 11.93
C ALA A 65 10.76 0.80 12.10
N PRO A 66 11.45 -0.09 12.86
CA PRO A 66 12.90 -0.04 12.99
C PRO A 66 13.62 -0.15 11.64
N GLY A 67 14.54 0.79 11.38
CA GLY A 67 15.30 0.83 10.11
C GLY A 67 14.46 1.27 8.90
N GLN A 68 13.23 1.74 9.13
CA GLN A 68 12.39 2.35 8.12
C GLN A 68 12.65 3.86 8.10
N HIS A 69 12.74 4.42 6.89
CA HIS A 69 13.03 5.82 6.69
C HIS A 69 12.23 6.36 5.51
N GLU A 70 11.91 7.64 5.56
CA GLU A 70 11.27 8.37 4.46
C GLU A 70 12.23 9.39 3.84
N LEU A 71 12.10 9.60 2.54
CA LEU A 71 12.66 10.73 1.82
C LEU A 71 11.63 11.27 0.84
N ALA A 72 11.33 12.57 0.91
CA ALA A 72 10.44 13.23 -0.05
C ALA A 72 11.17 14.36 -0.80
N PRO A 73 11.07 14.38 -2.15
CA PRO A 73 11.54 15.50 -2.95
C PRO A 73 10.51 16.65 -2.97
N ILE A 74 10.94 17.82 -3.45
CA ILE A 74 10.01 18.88 -3.85
C ILE A 74 9.20 18.39 -5.07
N PHE A 75 7.88 18.65 -5.07
CA PHE A 75 7.02 18.30 -6.18
C PHE A 75 7.44 19.01 -7.48
N THR A 76 7.11 18.41 -8.61
CA THR A 76 7.36 18.96 -9.95
C THR A 76 6.31 18.41 -10.91
N ILE A 77 6.36 18.78 -12.19
CA ILE A 77 5.44 18.29 -13.21
C ILE A 77 5.45 16.76 -13.27
N THR A 78 4.28 16.15 -13.45
CA THR A 78 4.04 14.71 -13.25
C THR A 78 5.01 13.81 -14.01
N ASN A 79 5.31 14.14 -15.27
CA ASN A 79 6.25 13.36 -16.08
C ASN A 79 7.67 13.36 -15.49
N VAL A 80 8.18 14.53 -15.12
CA VAL A 80 9.51 14.68 -14.52
C VAL A 80 9.53 14.03 -13.14
N ALA A 81 8.48 14.19 -12.34
CA ALA A 81 8.38 13.54 -11.02
C ALA A 81 8.46 12.01 -11.14
N SER A 82 7.85 11.43 -12.18
CA SER A 82 7.91 9.99 -12.44
C SER A 82 9.33 9.52 -12.76
N ASP A 83 10.03 10.24 -13.64
CA ASP A 83 11.43 9.92 -13.98
C ASP A 83 12.37 10.09 -12.78
N GLN A 84 12.20 11.18 -12.04
CA GLN A 84 12.96 11.44 -10.81
C GLN A 84 12.72 10.37 -9.76
N ASN A 85 11.49 9.86 -9.61
CA ASN A 85 11.20 8.78 -8.67
C ASN A 85 11.95 7.48 -9.03
N GLN A 86 12.01 7.11 -10.30
CA GLN A 86 12.75 5.93 -10.76
C GLN A 86 14.26 6.07 -10.50
N LEU A 87 14.83 7.23 -10.84
CA LEU A 87 16.23 7.54 -10.56
C LEU A 87 16.51 7.54 -9.06
N MET A 88 15.59 8.05 -8.25
CA MET A 88 15.72 8.07 -6.80
C MET A 88 15.77 6.66 -6.21
N MET A 89 14.85 5.77 -6.59
CA MET A 89 14.84 4.38 -6.11
C MET A 89 16.14 3.64 -6.46
N GLU A 90 16.67 3.84 -7.66
CA GLU A 90 17.95 3.25 -8.08
C GLU A 90 19.14 3.85 -7.32
N THR A 91 19.14 5.17 -7.14
CA THR A 91 20.21 5.87 -6.41
C THR A 91 20.24 5.46 -4.94
N MET A 92 19.07 5.31 -4.30
CA MET A 92 18.94 4.79 -2.93
C MET A 92 19.64 3.44 -2.76
N LYS A 93 19.40 2.49 -3.68
CA LYS A 93 20.05 1.16 -3.64
C LYS A 93 21.56 1.27 -3.84
N LYS A 94 22.02 2.05 -4.82
CA LYS A 94 23.45 2.23 -5.12
C LYS A 94 24.19 2.85 -3.94
N VAL A 95 23.66 3.93 -3.37
CA VAL A 95 24.29 4.62 -2.25
C VAL A 95 24.24 3.74 -1.00
N ALA A 96 23.13 3.05 -0.71
CA ALA A 96 23.07 2.11 0.42
C ALA A 96 24.20 1.06 0.35
N ASN A 97 24.42 0.47 -0.83
CA ASN A 97 25.50 -0.50 -1.04
C ASN A 97 26.89 0.09 -0.76
N LYS A 98 27.16 1.35 -1.14
CA LYS A 98 28.44 2.04 -0.82
C LYS A 98 28.68 2.15 0.68
N HIS A 99 27.61 2.26 1.48
CA HIS A 99 27.65 2.35 2.94
C HIS A 99 27.53 0.97 3.63
N GLY A 100 27.62 -0.12 2.86
CA GLY A 100 27.48 -1.50 3.35
C GLY A 100 26.09 -1.79 3.94
N LEU A 101 25.07 -1.09 3.44
CA LEU A 101 23.66 -1.24 3.76
C LEU A 101 22.91 -1.81 2.55
N TYR A 102 21.73 -2.36 2.78
CA TYR A 102 20.81 -2.76 1.71
C TYR A 102 19.54 -1.94 1.84
N CYS A 103 19.14 -1.27 0.76
CA CYS A 103 17.88 -0.53 0.69
C CYS A 103 16.77 -1.48 0.21
N LEU A 104 15.87 -1.85 1.12
CA LEU A 104 14.69 -2.66 0.81
C LEU A 104 13.54 -1.73 0.44
N LEU A 105 13.02 -1.86 -0.79
CA LEU A 105 11.87 -1.09 -1.27
C LEU A 105 10.57 -1.90 -1.28
N HIS A 106 10.63 -3.19 -0.91
CA HIS A 106 9.45 -4.06 -0.86
C HIS A 106 8.40 -3.47 0.10
N GLU A 107 7.12 -3.59 -0.23
CA GLU A 107 6.00 -2.99 0.50
C GLU A 107 5.86 -3.52 1.93
N LYS A 108 6.23 -4.78 2.11
CA LYS A 108 6.21 -5.46 3.41
C LYS A 108 7.45 -6.35 3.59
N PRO A 109 8.64 -5.80 3.86
CA PRO A 109 9.86 -6.59 3.95
C PRO A 109 9.85 -7.54 5.15
N PHE A 110 9.27 -7.08 6.27
CA PHE A 110 9.15 -7.82 7.53
C PHE A 110 7.69 -7.86 7.98
N GLU A 111 7.25 -9.01 8.49
CA GLU A 111 5.89 -9.18 9.01
C GLU A 111 5.75 -8.59 10.42
N GLY A 112 4.55 -8.15 10.79
CA GLY A 112 4.27 -7.67 12.15
C GLY A 112 4.87 -6.30 12.52
N VAL A 113 5.42 -5.57 11.54
CA VAL A 113 5.84 -4.15 11.63
C VAL A 113 5.25 -3.34 10.47
N ASN A 114 5.33 -2.00 10.49
CA ASN A 114 4.79 -1.13 9.44
C ASN A 114 5.36 -1.51 8.06
N GLY A 115 4.50 -1.37 7.04
CA GLY A 115 4.91 -1.54 5.65
C GLY A 115 5.44 -0.24 5.04
N SER A 116 6.08 -0.35 3.88
CA SER A 116 6.59 0.80 3.12
C SER A 116 5.62 1.18 1.99
N GLY A 117 5.07 2.39 2.07
CA GLY A 117 4.25 3.01 1.03
C GLY A 117 5.03 4.02 0.20
N LYS A 118 4.39 4.53 -0.85
CA LYS A 118 4.88 5.67 -1.63
C LYS A 118 3.72 6.62 -1.90
N HIS A 119 3.52 7.62 -1.05
CA HIS A 119 2.38 8.52 -1.20
C HIS A 119 2.53 9.39 -2.45
N ASN A 120 1.52 9.37 -3.31
CA ASN A 120 1.46 10.23 -4.50
C ASN A 120 0.63 11.48 -4.18
N ASN A 121 1.32 12.56 -3.86
CA ASN A 121 0.73 13.88 -3.70
C ASN A 121 0.43 14.48 -5.09
N TRP A 122 -0.86 14.60 -5.41
CA TRP A 122 -1.36 14.99 -6.72
C TRP A 122 -2.15 16.29 -6.64
N SER A 123 -1.82 17.22 -7.54
CA SER A 123 -2.48 18.51 -7.68
C SER A 123 -2.51 18.94 -9.14
N MET A 124 -3.38 19.89 -9.47
CA MET A 124 -3.50 20.48 -10.81
C MET A 124 -3.25 21.98 -10.72
N SER A 125 -2.41 22.51 -11.61
CA SER A 125 -2.16 23.94 -11.68
C SER A 125 -2.18 24.43 -13.12
N THR A 126 -2.63 25.66 -13.32
CA THR A 126 -2.58 26.33 -14.61
C THR A 126 -1.14 26.72 -14.97
N ASP A 127 -0.92 27.07 -16.23
CA ASP A 127 0.33 27.65 -16.72
C ASP A 127 0.68 28.99 -16.06
N THR A 128 -0.32 29.70 -15.53
CA THR A 128 -0.16 30.92 -14.73
C THR A 128 0.20 30.66 -13.26
N GLY A 129 0.27 29.40 -12.83
CA GLY A 129 0.64 29.01 -11.46
C GLY A 129 -0.52 28.97 -10.46
N MET A 130 -1.77 29.08 -10.91
CA MET A 130 -2.94 28.94 -10.05
C MET A 130 -3.21 27.46 -9.77
N ASN A 131 -3.25 27.06 -8.50
CA ASN A 131 -3.64 25.72 -8.09
C ASN A 131 -5.17 25.58 -8.09
N LEU A 132 -5.69 24.64 -8.86
CA LEU A 132 -7.12 24.42 -9.06
C LEU A 132 -7.80 23.68 -7.89
N LEU A 133 -6.98 23.13 -6.97
CA LEU A 133 -7.43 22.45 -5.77
C LEU A 133 -7.18 23.27 -4.49
N ASP A 134 -6.72 24.51 -4.63
CA ASP A 134 -6.58 25.43 -3.49
C ASP A 134 -7.92 26.14 -3.27
N PRO A 135 -8.53 26.06 -2.07
CA PRO A 135 -9.73 26.82 -1.78
C PRO A 135 -9.44 28.32 -1.89
N GLY A 136 -10.27 29.02 -2.66
CA GLY A 136 -10.13 30.44 -2.93
C GLY A 136 -10.53 31.34 -1.76
N THR A 137 -10.38 32.64 -1.96
CA THR A 137 -10.88 33.67 -1.02
C THR A 137 -12.07 34.44 -1.57
N THR A 138 -12.33 34.32 -2.88
CA THR A 138 -13.47 34.96 -3.56
C THR A 138 -14.52 33.94 -3.97
N PRO A 139 -15.79 34.35 -4.18
CA PRO A 139 -16.84 33.45 -4.62
C PRO A 139 -16.54 32.71 -5.93
N ALA A 140 -15.92 33.39 -6.89
CA ALA A 140 -15.55 32.81 -8.18
C ALA A 140 -14.47 31.72 -8.03
N GLU A 141 -13.43 31.99 -7.24
CA GLU A 141 -12.37 31.00 -6.96
C GLU A 141 -12.94 29.79 -6.19
N ASN A 142 -13.89 30.01 -5.29
CA ASN A 142 -14.57 28.94 -4.55
C ASN A 142 -15.48 28.09 -5.45
N GLY A 143 -16.22 28.72 -6.36
CA GLY A 143 -16.99 28.01 -7.38
C GLY A 143 -16.10 27.12 -8.26
N GLN A 144 -14.94 27.65 -8.67
CA GLN A 144 -13.93 26.90 -9.42
C GLN A 144 -13.39 25.72 -8.59
N PHE A 145 -12.93 25.95 -7.37
CA PHE A 145 -12.44 24.92 -6.47
C PHE A 145 -13.46 23.79 -6.29
N MET A 146 -14.73 24.12 -6.00
CA MET A 146 -15.78 23.13 -5.78
C MET A 146 -16.11 22.33 -7.04
N LEU A 147 -16.01 22.93 -8.24
CA LEU A 147 -16.13 22.20 -9.50
C LEU A 147 -15.03 21.16 -9.68
N PHE A 148 -13.76 21.54 -9.45
CA PHE A 148 -12.65 20.60 -9.55
C PHE A 148 -12.71 19.52 -8.47
N LEU A 149 -13.11 19.88 -7.25
CA LEU A 149 -13.34 18.94 -6.15
C LEU A 149 -14.41 17.91 -6.51
N ALA A 150 -15.57 18.36 -6.98
CA ALA A 150 -16.67 17.51 -7.41
C ALA A 150 -16.25 16.57 -8.56
N ALA A 151 -15.48 17.09 -9.53
CA ALA A 151 -14.95 16.29 -10.63
C ALA A 151 -14.03 15.17 -10.13
N VAL A 152 -13.17 15.45 -9.15
CA VAL A 152 -12.29 14.44 -8.54
C VAL A 152 -13.12 13.39 -7.79
N VAL A 153 -14.11 13.80 -7.00
CA VAL A 153 -14.98 12.87 -6.24
C VAL A 153 -15.74 11.95 -7.18
N GLN A 154 -16.36 12.49 -8.23
CA GLN A 154 -17.05 11.68 -9.25
C GLN A 154 -16.11 10.74 -9.98
N ALA A 155 -14.91 11.21 -10.35
CA ALA A 155 -13.93 10.38 -11.04
C ALA A 155 -13.49 9.19 -10.18
N VAL A 156 -13.20 9.43 -8.89
CA VAL A 156 -12.82 8.38 -7.94
C VAL A 156 -13.98 7.40 -7.71
N ASP A 157 -15.22 7.87 -7.54
CA ASP A 157 -16.39 7.01 -7.33
C ASP A 157 -16.69 6.12 -8.55
N ASN A 158 -16.61 6.67 -9.76
CA ASN A 158 -16.91 5.92 -10.98
C ASN A 158 -15.84 4.88 -11.33
N TYR A 159 -14.58 5.11 -10.92
CA TYR A 159 -13.42 4.32 -11.33
C TYR A 159 -12.59 3.80 -10.13
N GLN A 160 -13.27 3.44 -9.03
CA GLN A 160 -12.67 2.82 -7.83
C GLN A 160 -11.80 1.60 -8.17
N ASP A 161 -12.27 0.77 -9.10
CA ASP A 161 -11.58 -0.41 -9.61
C ASP A 161 -10.25 -0.05 -10.26
N LEU A 162 -10.21 0.98 -11.13
CA LEU A 162 -8.96 1.41 -11.76
C LEU A 162 -7.96 1.97 -10.74
N LEU A 163 -8.41 2.73 -9.74
CA LEU A 163 -7.53 3.22 -8.68
C LEU A 163 -6.95 2.06 -7.86
N ARG A 164 -7.80 1.12 -7.43
CA ARG A 164 -7.36 -0.09 -6.70
C ARG A 164 -6.43 -0.96 -7.56
N LEU A 165 -6.63 -1.01 -8.87
CA LEU A 165 -5.76 -1.73 -9.80
C LEU A 165 -4.35 -1.16 -9.87
N THR A 166 -4.18 0.17 -9.80
CA THR A 166 -2.86 0.82 -9.93
C THR A 166 -1.88 0.46 -8.81
N VAL A 167 -2.38 -0.16 -7.74
CA VAL A 167 -1.60 -0.56 -6.57
C VAL A 167 -1.65 -2.08 -6.35
N ALA A 168 -2.13 -2.85 -7.33
CA ALA A 168 -2.29 -4.29 -7.25
C ALA A 168 -0.97 -5.02 -7.56
N SER A 169 -0.42 -5.71 -6.56
CA SER A 169 0.73 -6.63 -6.70
C SER A 169 0.75 -7.61 -5.54
N ALA A 170 1.50 -8.71 -5.68
CA ALA A 170 1.72 -9.65 -4.59
C ALA A 170 2.32 -8.97 -3.35
N GLY A 171 3.33 -8.11 -3.54
CA GLY A 171 3.97 -7.38 -2.44
C GLY A 171 3.02 -6.45 -1.69
N ASN A 172 2.23 -5.64 -2.41
CA ASN A 172 1.33 -4.66 -1.79
C ASN A 172 0.08 -5.30 -1.16
N ASP A 173 -0.34 -6.48 -1.61
CA ASP A 173 -1.43 -7.25 -0.96
C ASP A 173 -1.08 -7.60 0.50
N HIS A 174 0.22 -7.74 0.83
CA HIS A 174 0.66 -7.92 2.22
C HIS A 174 0.71 -6.62 3.05
N ARG A 175 0.57 -5.46 2.40
CA ARG A 175 0.65 -4.15 3.04
C ARG A 175 -0.72 -3.59 3.35
N LEU A 176 -1.65 -3.60 2.38
CA LEU A 176 -2.94 -2.93 2.48
C LEU A 176 -3.78 -3.44 3.67
N GLY A 177 -4.48 -2.52 4.33
CA GLY A 177 -5.43 -2.83 5.43
C GLY A 177 -4.81 -3.07 6.80
N ALA A 178 -3.52 -2.75 7.00
CA ALA A 178 -2.86 -2.89 8.30
C ALA A 178 -1.77 -1.83 8.51
N ASN A 179 -1.49 -1.48 9.77
CA ASN A 179 -0.35 -0.66 10.19
C ASN A 179 -0.13 0.60 9.30
N GLU A 180 -1.12 1.51 9.31
CA GLU A 180 -1.14 2.77 8.56
C GLU A 180 -1.22 2.67 7.02
N ALA A 181 -1.26 1.46 6.45
CA ALA A 181 -1.60 1.29 5.05
C ALA A 181 -3.13 1.26 4.87
N PRO A 182 -3.72 2.02 3.94
CA PRO A 182 -5.17 2.03 3.72
C PRO A 182 -5.70 0.65 3.31
N PRO A 183 -6.98 0.32 3.60
CA PRO A 183 -7.61 -0.92 3.14
C PRO A 183 -7.83 -0.93 1.62
N ALA A 184 -8.29 -2.07 1.08
CA ALA A 184 -8.57 -2.23 -0.34
C ALA A 184 -9.80 -1.45 -0.85
N VAL A 185 -10.69 -1.02 0.06
CA VAL A 185 -11.83 -0.17 -0.25
C VAL A 185 -11.32 1.24 -0.55
N VAL A 186 -11.55 1.73 -1.76
CA VAL A 186 -11.22 3.11 -2.14
C VAL A 186 -12.27 4.05 -1.55
N SER A 187 -11.83 5.10 -0.87
CA SER A 187 -12.67 6.16 -0.30
C SER A 187 -11.92 7.49 -0.34
N VAL A 188 -12.67 8.59 -0.31
CA VAL A 188 -12.13 9.95 -0.31
C VAL A 188 -12.32 10.59 1.06
N TYR A 189 -11.23 11.10 1.63
CA TYR A 189 -11.26 11.92 2.84
C TYR A 189 -11.20 13.40 2.46
N LEU A 190 -12.13 14.20 2.98
CA LEU A 190 -12.20 15.64 2.71
C LEU A 190 -12.02 16.51 3.97
N GLY A 191 -12.22 15.94 5.15
CA GLY A 191 -12.30 16.68 6.41
C GLY A 191 -13.74 17.10 6.73
N GLU A 192 -13.99 17.32 8.03
CA GLU A 192 -15.34 17.59 8.56
C GLU A 192 -15.90 18.92 8.05
N GLU A 193 -15.06 19.95 7.91
CA GLU A 193 -15.50 21.27 7.45
C GLU A 193 -15.97 21.26 6.00
N LEU A 194 -15.23 20.56 5.12
CA LEU A 194 -15.56 20.48 3.70
C LEU A 194 -16.76 19.56 3.46
N GLU A 195 -16.92 18.50 4.27
CA GLU A 195 -18.11 17.66 4.27
C GLU A 195 -19.37 18.47 4.66
N ALA A 196 -19.30 19.29 5.72
CA ALA A 196 -20.42 20.15 6.12
C ALA A 196 -20.80 21.19 5.06
N VAL A 197 -19.81 21.71 4.31
CA VAL A 197 -20.04 22.59 3.15
C VAL A 197 -20.77 21.83 2.03
N ILE A 198 -20.35 20.60 1.73
CA ILE A 198 -20.98 19.76 0.71
C ILE A 198 -22.41 19.41 1.11
N GLU A 199 -22.66 19.02 2.37
CA GLU A 199 -24.01 18.72 2.87
C GLU A 199 -24.95 19.94 2.74
N ALA A 200 -24.44 21.15 2.97
CA ALA A 200 -25.22 22.37 2.81
C ALA A 200 -25.63 22.60 1.34
N LEU A 201 -24.70 22.38 0.40
CA LEU A 201 -24.94 22.47 -1.05
C LEU A 201 -25.93 21.41 -1.54
N GLU A 202 -25.84 20.17 -1.06
CA GLU A 202 -26.73 19.09 -1.50
C GLU A 202 -28.19 19.29 -1.11
N ASN A 203 -28.42 19.92 0.05
CA ASN A 203 -29.74 20.04 0.66
C ASN A 203 -30.39 21.41 0.41
N ASP A 204 -29.77 22.31 -0.35
CA ASP A 204 -30.15 23.73 -0.48
C ASP A 204 -30.37 24.39 0.90
N ARG A 205 -29.55 24.02 1.89
CA ARG A 205 -29.67 24.48 3.29
C ARG A 205 -28.70 25.63 3.59
N GLN A 206 -29.03 26.43 4.60
CA GLN A 206 -28.11 27.45 5.10
C GLN A 206 -26.95 26.78 5.84
N TYR A 207 -25.72 27.11 5.45
CA TYR A 207 -24.53 26.73 6.22
C TYR A 207 -24.42 27.66 7.44
N GLU A 208 -24.55 27.11 8.65
CA GLU A 208 -24.47 27.88 9.89
C GLU A 208 -23.05 27.90 10.46
N SER A 209 -22.15 28.63 9.79
CA SER A 209 -20.95 29.19 10.44
C SER A 209 -21.09 30.70 10.48
N LYS A 210 -21.32 31.26 11.67
CA LYS A 210 -21.38 32.71 11.95
C LYS A 210 -22.46 33.52 11.20
N GLY A 211 -23.64 32.94 10.97
CA GLY A 211 -24.87 33.68 10.69
C GLY A 211 -25.18 33.97 9.21
N ARG A 212 -26.15 33.21 8.69
CA ARG A 212 -26.98 33.39 7.47
C ARG A 212 -26.28 33.54 6.11
N GLN A 213 -26.39 32.49 5.29
CA GLN A 213 -27.12 32.45 3.99
C GLN A 213 -27.12 31.01 3.41
N VAL A 214 -28.01 30.73 2.46
CA VAL A 214 -27.96 29.51 1.62
C VAL A 214 -26.73 29.63 0.75
N MET A 215 -25.82 28.65 0.77
CA MET A 215 -24.56 28.77 0.06
C MET A 215 -24.77 28.65 -1.46
N GLN A 216 -24.61 29.75 -2.18
CA GLN A 216 -24.63 29.82 -3.65
C GLN A 216 -23.20 29.88 -4.21
N LEU A 217 -22.83 28.87 -4.99
CA LEU A 217 -21.54 28.80 -5.67
C LEU A 217 -21.38 29.96 -6.66
N GLY A 218 -20.23 30.63 -6.63
CA GLY A 218 -19.95 31.81 -7.45
C GLY A 218 -20.52 33.12 -6.91
N VAL A 219 -21.32 33.08 -5.84
CA VAL A 219 -21.89 34.27 -5.18
C VAL A 219 -21.37 34.41 -3.75
N ASP A 220 -21.25 33.31 -3.01
CA ASP A 220 -20.79 33.29 -1.62
C ASP A 220 -19.32 32.82 -1.49
N THR A 221 -18.66 33.28 -0.42
CA THR A 221 -17.32 32.81 -0.05
C THR A 221 -17.38 31.57 0.83
N LEU A 222 -16.49 30.61 0.61
CA LEU A 222 -16.26 29.49 1.52
C LEU A 222 -15.78 29.99 2.89
N PRO A 223 -16.13 29.28 3.98
CA PRO A 223 -15.47 29.49 5.26
C PRO A 223 -13.97 29.23 5.13
N GLU A 224 -13.15 29.89 5.95
CA GLU A 224 -11.72 29.53 6.04
C GLU A 224 -11.63 28.06 6.46
N LEU A 225 -11.23 27.21 5.51
CA LEU A 225 -10.97 25.81 5.79
C LEU A 225 -9.67 25.75 6.60
N PRO A 226 -9.69 25.20 7.82
CA PRO A 226 -8.45 24.99 8.54
C PRO A 226 -7.55 24.13 7.66
N LYS A 227 -6.27 24.50 7.55
CA LYS A 227 -5.30 23.56 7.02
C LYS A 227 -5.31 22.39 7.97
N ASP A 228 -5.83 21.26 7.52
CA ASP A 228 -5.87 20.06 8.34
C ASP A 228 -4.43 19.71 8.74
N THR A 229 -4.13 19.98 10.00
CA THR A 229 -2.86 19.60 10.65
C THR A 229 -2.98 18.23 11.31
N THR A 230 -4.15 17.60 11.25
CA THR A 230 -4.35 16.31 11.87
C THR A 230 -3.83 15.21 10.98
N ASP A 231 -2.66 14.72 11.38
CA ASP A 231 -2.04 13.47 10.99
C ASP A 231 -2.89 12.21 11.29
N ARG A 232 -4.19 12.37 11.57
CA ARG A 232 -5.01 11.39 12.32
C ARG A 232 -5.92 10.54 11.46
N ASN A 233 -6.08 10.83 10.17
CA ASN A 233 -6.75 9.90 9.27
C ASN A 233 -5.83 9.33 8.17
N ARG A 234 -4.62 8.90 8.56
CA ARG A 234 -3.65 8.14 7.73
C ARG A 234 -4.27 6.90 7.03
N THR A 235 -5.43 6.45 7.52
CA THR A 235 -6.14 5.26 7.03
C THR A 235 -6.85 5.46 5.70
N SER A 236 -7.09 6.71 5.28
CA SER A 236 -7.80 6.99 4.03
C SER A 236 -6.94 6.70 2.78
N PRO A 237 -7.49 6.01 1.77
CA PRO A 237 -6.85 5.79 0.47
C PRO A 237 -6.47 7.06 -0.30
N PHE A 238 -7.38 8.04 -0.36
CA PHE A 238 -7.26 9.25 -1.16
C PHE A 238 -7.73 10.46 -0.36
N ALA A 239 -6.79 11.22 0.19
CA ALA A 239 -7.09 12.26 1.17
C ALA A 239 -6.82 13.66 0.62
N PHE A 240 -7.80 14.55 0.70
CA PHE A 240 -7.58 15.97 0.46
C PHE A 240 -6.80 16.56 1.64
N THR A 241 -5.66 17.19 1.36
CA THR A 241 -4.73 17.73 2.38
C THR A 241 -4.59 19.25 2.25
N GLY A 242 -5.72 19.92 2.01
CA GLY A 242 -5.87 21.37 1.97
C GLY A 242 -5.73 22.00 0.59
N ASN A 243 -4.81 21.52 -0.26
CA ASN A 243 -4.63 22.07 -1.61
C ASN A 243 -4.19 21.04 -2.67
N LYS A 244 -4.31 19.76 -2.33
CA LYS A 244 -3.89 18.61 -3.14
C LYS A 244 -4.53 17.35 -2.57
N PHE A 245 -4.57 16.28 -3.36
CA PHE A 245 -4.90 14.95 -2.87
C PHE A 245 -3.64 14.14 -2.62
N GLU A 246 -3.65 13.33 -1.57
CA GLU A 246 -2.61 12.36 -1.25
C GLU A 246 -3.16 10.95 -1.49
N PHE A 247 -2.61 10.24 -2.48
CA PHE A 247 -2.94 8.83 -2.72
C PHE A 247 -1.98 7.91 -1.96
N ARG A 248 -2.48 7.23 -0.94
CA ARG A 248 -1.68 6.48 0.05
C ARG A 248 -1.59 4.98 -0.21
N MET A 249 -2.38 4.46 -1.16
CA MET A 249 -2.43 3.02 -1.46
C MET A 249 -1.20 2.49 -2.21
N LEU A 250 -0.41 3.38 -2.81
CA LEU A 250 0.69 2.99 -3.68
C LEU A 250 1.85 2.34 -2.91
N GLY A 251 2.32 1.20 -3.41
CA GLY A 251 3.44 0.46 -2.84
C GLY A 251 4.81 1.10 -3.06
N ALA A 252 5.75 0.86 -2.16
CA ALA A 252 7.11 1.39 -2.23
C ALA A 252 7.92 0.94 -3.45
N THR A 253 7.61 -0.18 -4.11
CA THR A 253 8.29 -0.61 -5.36
C THR A 253 7.67 -0.03 -6.63
N PHE A 254 6.43 0.43 -6.57
CA PHE A 254 5.68 0.82 -7.77
C PHE A 254 6.25 2.06 -8.47
N SER A 255 6.09 2.09 -9.79
CA SER A 255 6.18 3.35 -10.53
C SER A 255 4.98 4.24 -10.23
N ILE A 256 5.21 5.52 -9.95
CA ILE A 256 4.12 6.50 -9.80
C ILE A 256 3.40 6.79 -11.12
N ALA A 257 3.97 6.38 -12.27
CA ALA A 257 3.34 6.58 -13.58
C ALA A 257 1.96 5.90 -13.68
N GLY A 258 1.82 4.68 -13.15
CA GLY A 258 0.55 3.93 -13.22
C GLY A 258 -0.62 4.68 -12.58
N PRO A 259 -0.54 5.03 -11.28
CA PRO A 259 -1.53 5.86 -10.62
C PRO A 259 -1.80 7.18 -11.32
N ASN A 260 -0.76 7.88 -11.79
CA ASN A 260 -0.93 9.17 -12.43
C ASN A 260 -1.58 9.07 -13.82
N ILE A 261 -1.31 8.02 -14.60
CA ILE A 261 -2.05 7.76 -15.86
C ILE A 261 -3.53 7.63 -15.54
N ILE A 262 -3.89 6.81 -14.55
CA ILE A 262 -5.30 6.59 -14.19
C ILE A 262 -5.94 7.86 -13.64
N ILE A 263 -5.40 8.47 -12.59
CA ILE A 263 -5.94 9.67 -11.94
C ILE A 263 -6.16 10.79 -12.97
N ASN A 264 -5.15 11.07 -13.80
CA ASN A 264 -5.27 12.12 -14.81
C ASN A 264 -6.33 11.76 -15.87
N THR A 265 -6.44 10.49 -16.28
CA THR A 265 -7.42 10.06 -17.29
C THR A 265 -8.85 10.17 -16.77
N ILE A 266 -9.11 9.67 -15.56
CA ILE A 266 -10.48 9.66 -14.98
C ILE A 266 -10.95 11.09 -14.69
N VAL A 267 -10.07 11.94 -14.15
CA VAL A 267 -10.41 13.35 -13.86
C VAL A 267 -10.59 14.14 -15.16
N ALA A 268 -9.74 13.92 -16.17
CA ALA A 268 -9.88 14.60 -17.46
C ALA A 268 -11.19 14.23 -18.17
N ASP A 269 -11.62 12.97 -18.12
CA ASP A 269 -12.91 12.59 -18.71
C ASP A 269 -14.10 13.20 -17.95
N THR A 270 -14.06 13.26 -16.62
CA THR A 270 -15.10 13.94 -15.84
C THR A 270 -15.15 15.43 -16.13
N LEU A 271 -13.99 16.11 -16.20
CA LEU A 271 -13.94 17.54 -16.55
C LEU A 271 -14.44 17.81 -17.97
N ARG A 272 -14.20 16.89 -18.93
CA ARG A 272 -14.76 16.97 -20.28
C ARG A 272 -16.30 16.98 -20.24
N GLN A 273 -16.90 16.11 -19.44
CA GLN A 273 -18.36 16.06 -19.28
C GLN A 273 -18.90 17.35 -18.65
N PHE A 274 -18.20 17.88 -17.65
CA PHE A 274 -18.58 19.15 -17.00
C PHE A 274 -18.50 20.32 -17.97
N ALA A 275 -17.43 20.41 -18.75
CA ALA A 275 -17.27 21.43 -19.78
C ALA A 275 -18.39 21.33 -20.84
N ASP A 276 -18.66 20.13 -21.35
CA ASP A 276 -19.72 19.87 -22.34
C ASP A 276 -21.11 20.34 -21.88
N GLU A 277 -21.40 20.29 -20.57
CA GLU A 277 -22.65 20.78 -19.97
C GLU A 277 -22.64 22.30 -19.77
N LEU A 278 -21.61 22.83 -19.12
CA LEU A 278 -21.54 24.25 -18.75
C LEU A 278 -21.40 25.18 -19.96
N GLU A 279 -20.72 24.77 -21.02
CA GLU A 279 -20.59 25.56 -22.26
C GLU A 279 -21.94 25.79 -22.97
N LYS A 280 -22.94 24.93 -22.71
CA LYS A 280 -24.28 25.04 -23.28
C LYS A 280 -25.25 25.83 -22.40
N ALA A 281 -24.84 26.21 -21.20
CA ALA A 281 -25.69 26.88 -20.24
C ALA A 281 -25.91 28.35 -20.60
N SER A 282 -27.17 28.80 -20.58
CA SER A 282 -27.51 30.23 -20.73
C SER A 282 -27.27 31.03 -19.45
N ASP A 283 -27.37 30.38 -18.28
CA ASP A 283 -26.98 30.89 -16.98
C ASP A 283 -25.86 30.00 -16.42
N PHE A 284 -24.62 30.47 -16.55
CA PHE A 284 -23.45 29.72 -16.11
C PHE A 284 -23.42 29.51 -14.60
N THR A 285 -23.77 30.51 -13.80
CA THR A 285 -23.67 30.44 -12.34
C THR A 285 -24.69 29.45 -11.77
N GLY A 286 -25.94 29.50 -12.27
CA GLY A 286 -26.96 28.53 -11.90
C GLY A 286 -26.58 27.10 -12.32
N ALA A 287 -26.13 26.92 -13.57
CA ALA A 287 -25.71 25.61 -14.06
C ALA A 287 -24.50 25.03 -13.30
N LEU A 288 -23.54 25.89 -12.92
CA LEU A 288 -22.40 25.51 -12.08
C LEU A 288 -22.86 24.99 -10.71
N HIS A 289 -23.76 25.72 -10.06
CA HIS A 289 -24.31 25.32 -8.77
C HIS A 289 -25.02 23.97 -8.86
N ASP A 290 -25.93 23.83 -9.83
CA ASP A 290 -26.73 22.62 -10.02
C ASP A 290 -25.87 21.41 -10.37
N LEU A 291 -24.86 21.58 -11.23
CA LEU A 291 -23.91 20.53 -11.59
C LEU A 291 -23.14 20.03 -10.37
N VAL A 292 -22.58 20.94 -9.56
CA VAL A 292 -21.78 20.59 -8.38
C VAL A 292 -22.65 19.91 -7.32
N ALA A 293 -23.81 20.49 -6.99
CA ALA A 293 -24.73 19.91 -6.00
C ALA A 293 -25.25 18.54 -6.43
N ARG A 294 -25.58 18.37 -7.72
CA ARG A 294 -25.98 17.08 -8.28
C ARG A 294 -24.85 16.06 -8.20
N THR A 295 -23.63 16.46 -8.54
CA THR A 295 -22.46 15.57 -8.52
C THR A 295 -22.21 15.02 -7.13
N PHE A 296 -22.20 15.87 -6.09
CA PHE A 296 -22.02 15.40 -4.72
C PHE A 296 -23.16 14.48 -4.28
N ARG A 297 -24.41 14.81 -4.61
CA ARG A 297 -25.55 13.95 -4.30
C ARG A 297 -25.46 12.55 -4.93
N GLU A 298 -24.95 12.46 -6.16
CA GLU A 298 -24.84 11.19 -6.91
C GLU A 298 -23.59 10.39 -6.55
N HIS A 299 -22.48 11.05 -6.21
CA HIS A 299 -21.17 10.43 -6.00
C HIS A 299 -20.64 10.51 -4.56
N GLY A 300 -21.37 11.15 -3.65
CA GLY A 300 -20.99 11.37 -2.26
C GLY A 300 -20.82 10.08 -1.44
N ARG A 301 -21.32 8.94 -1.93
CA ARG A 301 -21.12 7.63 -1.30
C ARG A 301 -19.64 7.25 -1.10
N ILE A 302 -18.73 7.81 -1.92
CA ILE A 302 -17.28 7.57 -1.82
C ILE A 302 -16.62 8.35 -0.69
N LEU A 303 -17.30 9.38 -0.16
CA LEU A 303 -16.80 10.23 0.91
C LEU A 303 -16.87 9.48 2.24
N PHE A 304 -15.74 9.45 2.95
CA PHE A 304 -15.67 8.85 4.27
C PHE A 304 -14.56 9.47 5.12
N ASN A 305 -14.99 10.17 6.18
CA ASN A 305 -14.10 10.85 7.12
C ASN A 305 -13.74 10.03 8.37
N GLY A 306 -14.24 8.79 8.47
CA GLY A 306 -14.03 7.91 9.63
C GLY A 306 -12.77 7.03 9.55
N ASN A 307 -12.70 6.04 10.46
CA ASN A 307 -11.62 5.05 10.52
C ASN A 307 -11.81 3.96 9.46
N ASN A 308 -10.93 3.89 8.47
CA ASN A 308 -11.03 2.93 7.37
C ASN A 308 -10.67 1.48 7.78
N TYR A 309 -10.16 1.24 8.99
CA TYR A 309 -9.85 -0.11 9.48
C TYR A 309 -11.00 -0.80 10.21
N SER A 310 -12.08 -0.08 10.49
CA SER A 310 -13.16 -0.62 11.29
C SER A 310 -13.96 -1.65 10.48
N GLU A 311 -14.43 -2.70 11.14
CA GLU A 311 -15.31 -3.70 10.49
C GLU A 311 -16.62 -3.03 10.05
N GLU A 312 -17.10 -2.07 10.83
CA GLU A 312 -18.29 -1.27 10.51
C GLU A 312 -18.12 -0.51 9.19
N TRP A 313 -16.92 0.02 8.90
CA TRP A 313 -16.64 0.64 7.60
C TRP A 313 -16.69 -0.36 6.46
N THR A 314 -16.20 -1.58 6.66
CA THR A 314 -16.24 -2.61 5.61
C THR A 314 -17.69 -2.96 5.23
N GLU A 315 -18.55 -3.15 6.23
CA GLU A 315 -19.98 -3.41 6.00
C GLU A 315 -20.70 -2.20 5.38
N GLU A 316 -20.38 -1.00 5.85
CA GLU A 316 -20.98 0.24 5.34
C GLU A 316 -20.57 0.51 3.88
N ALA A 317 -19.30 0.32 3.55
CA ALA A 317 -18.78 0.43 2.19
C ALA A 317 -19.51 -0.53 1.24
N GLU A 318 -19.75 -1.78 1.66
CA GLU A 318 -20.53 -2.74 0.89
C GLU A 318 -21.98 -2.27 0.71
N ARG A 319 -22.65 -1.78 1.77
CA ARG A 319 -24.01 -1.20 1.68
C ARG A 319 -24.08 -0.01 0.71
N ARG A 320 -23.02 0.79 0.64
CA ARG A 320 -22.88 1.92 -0.30
C ARG A 320 -22.55 1.48 -1.73
N GLY A 321 -22.22 0.21 -1.95
CA GLY A 321 -21.82 -0.32 -3.25
C GLY A 321 -20.38 0.01 -3.63
N LEU A 322 -19.52 0.32 -2.65
CA LEU A 322 -18.08 0.51 -2.86
C LEU A 322 -17.39 -0.84 -3.04
N LEU A 323 -16.38 -0.87 -3.90
CA LEU A 323 -15.68 -2.11 -4.24
C LEU A 323 -14.67 -2.48 -3.14
N ASN A 324 -14.69 -3.76 -2.73
CA ASN A 324 -13.68 -4.34 -1.84
C ASN A 324 -12.87 -5.41 -2.58
N LEU A 325 -11.95 -4.99 -3.45
CA LEU A 325 -11.08 -5.89 -4.22
C LEU A 325 -9.82 -6.19 -3.40
N ARG A 326 -9.93 -7.17 -2.50
CA ARG A 326 -8.92 -7.45 -1.47
C ARG A 326 -7.57 -7.80 -2.08
N THR A 327 -7.56 -8.68 -3.08
CA THR A 327 -6.33 -9.19 -3.68
C THR A 327 -6.06 -8.61 -5.06
N CYS A 328 -4.82 -8.75 -5.50
CA CYS A 328 -4.40 -8.48 -6.87
C CYS A 328 -5.20 -9.32 -7.88
N ALA A 329 -5.52 -10.58 -7.54
CA ALA A 329 -6.36 -11.46 -8.36
C ALA A 329 -7.82 -10.98 -8.47
N ASP A 330 -8.32 -10.19 -7.52
CA ASP A 330 -9.63 -9.51 -7.60
C ASP A 330 -9.58 -8.25 -8.44
N ALA A 331 -8.51 -7.47 -8.28
CA ALA A 331 -8.41 -6.13 -8.86
C ALA A 331 -8.02 -6.15 -10.34
N LEU A 332 -7.02 -6.93 -10.72
CA LEU A 332 -6.45 -6.91 -12.08
C LEU A 332 -7.46 -7.27 -13.19
N PRO A 333 -8.36 -8.26 -13.03
CA PRO A 333 -9.33 -8.59 -14.09
C PRO A 333 -10.27 -7.43 -14.45
N ARG A 334 -10.52 -6.51 -13.51
CA ARG A 334 -11.36 -5.33 -13.74
C ARG A 334 -10.76 -4.35 -14.74
N PHE A 335 -9.48 -4.47 -15.10
CA PHE A 335 -8.86 -3.56 -16.08
C PHE A 335 -9.61 -3.57 -17.42
N ALA A 336 -10.01 -4.76 -17.86
CA ALA A 336 -10.68 -4.98 -19.14
C ALA A 336 -12.21 -4.91 -19.03
N ASP A 337 -12.76 -4.40 -17.91
CA ASP A 337 -14.18 -4.07 -17.82
C ASP A 337 -14.53 -3.08 -18.94
N ARG A 338 -15.69 -3.29 -19.57
CA ARG A 338 -16.12 -2.49 -20.73
C ARG A 338 -16.06 -0.98 -20.47
N LYS A 339 -16.51 -0.53 -19.29
CA LYS A 339 -16.49 0.90 -18.89
C LYS A 339 -15.08 1.50 -18.87
N ASN A 340 -14.06 0.68 -18.57
CA ASN A 340 -12.68 1.10 -18.44
C ASN A 340 -12.01 1.16 -19.81
N VAL A 341 -12.27 0.16 -20.66
CA VAL A 341 -11.83 0.17 -22.07
C VAL A 341 -12.39 1.39 -22.80
N GLU A 342 -13.71 1.62 -22.70
CA GLU A 342 -14.37 2.77 -23.33
C GLU A 342 -13.84 4.11 -22.84
N LEU A 343 -13.46 4.22 -21.55
CA LEU A 343 -12.78 5.40 -21.01
C LEU A 343 -11.45 5.64 -21.72
N PHE A 344 -10.57 4.64 -21.76
CA PHE A 344 -9.23 4.81 -22.33
C PHE A 344 -9.26 5.12 -23.82
N GLU A 345 -10.16 4.49 -24.58
CA GLU A 345 -10.29 4.75 -26.02
C GLU A 345 -10.81 6.15 -26.29
N ARG A 346 -11.83 6.59 -25.56
CA ARG A 346 -12.38 7.95 -25.68
C ARG A 346 -11.35 9.02 -25.32
N MET A 347 -10.50 8.75 -24.33
CA MET A 347 -9.44 9.68 -23.91
C MET A 347 -8.15 9.52 -24.73
N GLY A 348 -8.07 8.56 -25.65
CA GLY A 348 -6.89 8.32 -26.48
C GLY A 348 -5.65 7.84 -25.70
N VAL A 349 -5.86 7.18 -24.56
CA VAL A 349 -4.78 6.75 -23.64
C VAL A 349 -4.33 5.33 -23.92
N PHE A 350 -5.27 4.39 -24.04
CA PHE A 350 -5.02 2.99 -24.40
C PHE A 350 -6.12 2.47 -25.33
N THR A 351 -5.74 1.56 -26.19
CA THR A 351 -6.66 0.71 -26.97
C THR A 351 -7.12 -0.50 -26.15
N GLU A 352 -8.25 -1.13 -26.51
CA GLU A 352 -8.69 -2.39 -25.87
C GLU A 352 -7.58 -3.45 -25.85
N ARG A 353 -6.83 -3.59 -26.95
CA ARG A 353 -5.72 -4.54 -27.06
C ARG A 353 -4.64 -4.27 -26.02
N GLU A 354 -4.25 -3.01 -25.84
CA GLU A 354 -3.25 -2.63 -24.85
C GLU A 354 -3.71 -2.88 -23.42
N VAL A 355 -4.98 -2.59 -23.11
CA VAL A 355 -5.58 -2.89 -21.80
C VAL A 355 -5.51 -4.38 -21.51
N ARG A 356 -5.97 -5.23 -22.45
CA ARG A 356 -5.96 -6.69 -22.28
C ARG A 356 -4.55 -7.24 -22.13
N SER A 357 -3.60 -6.79 -22.95
CA SER A 357 -2.20 -7.22 -22.84
C SER A 357 -1.56 -6.81 -21.51
N ARG A 358 -1.80 -5.59 -21.04
CA ARG A 358 -1.30 -5.13 -19.73
C ARG A 358 -1.90 -5.95 -18.58
N MET A 359 -3.20 -6.21 -18.64
CA MET A 359 -3.90 -7.05 -17.66
C MET A 359 -3.26 -8.44 -17.56
N GLU A 360 -3.07 -9.10 -18.70
CA GLU A 360 -2.46 -10.43 -18.77
C GLU A 360 -1.02 -10.44 -18.22
N ILE A 361 -0.20 -9.47 -18.61
CA ILE A 361 1.19 -9.33 -18.09
C ILE A 361 1.21 -9.14 -16.58
N MET A 362 0.31 -8.32 -16.02
CA MET A 362 0.25 -8.09 -14.58
C MET A 362 -0.20 -9.34 -13.82
N LEU A 363 -1.19 -10.09 -14.33
CA LEU A 363 -1.67 -11.35 -13.75
C LEU A 363 -0.58 -12.44 -13.78
N GLU A 364 0.16 -12.53 -14.89
CA GLU A 364 1.31 -13.41 -14.99
C GLU A 364 2.41 -13.03 -14.00
N ASN A 365 2.72 -11.73 -13.88
CA ASN A 365 3.74 -11.26 -12.96
C ASN A 365 3.38 -11.59 -11.51
N TYR A 366 2.11 -11.41 -11.12
CA TYR A 366 1.59 -11.81 -9.81
C TYR A 366 1.89 -13.30 -9.53
N SER A 367 1.52 -14.17 -10.47
CA SER A 367 1.73 -15.62 -10.34
C SER A 367 3.22 -15.99 -10.32
N LYS A 368 4.06 -15.32 -11.12
CA LYS A 368 5.52 -15.54 -11.17
C LYS A 368 6.20 -15.15 -9.85
N VAL A 369 5.86 -14.00 -9.28
CA VAL A 369 6.40 -13.55 -7.99
C VAL A 369 6.05 -14.57 -6.90
N LEU A 370 4.78 -14.96 -6.78
CA LEU A 370 4.36 -15.95 -5.78
C LEU A 370 4.95 -17.34 -6.02
N THR A 371 5.23 -17.71 -7.27
CA THR A 371 5.97 -18.94 -7.58
C THR A 371 7.40 -18.89 -7.02
N ILE A 372 8.11 -17.78 -7.20
CA ILE A 372 9.47 -17.60 -6.68
C ILE A 372 9.46 -17.68 -5.15
N GLU A 373 8.50 -17.00 -4.51
CA GLU A 373 8.32 -17.06 -3.06
C GLU A 373 8.04 -18.49 -2.58
N GLY A 374 7.06 -19.18 -3.18
CA GLY A 374 6.71 -20.56 -2.81
C GLY A 374 7.89 -21.53 -2.98
N LEU A 375 8.63 -21.45 -4.09
CA LEU A 375 9.83 -22.27 -4.30
C LEU A 375 10.93 -21.97 -3.28
N THR A 376 11.12 -20.69 -2.93
CA THR A 376 12.09 -20.29 -1.91
C THR A 376 11.67 -20.80 -0.53
N MET A 377 10.37 -20.76 -0.20
CA MET A 377 9.84 -21.33 1.04
C MET A 377 10.08 -22.84 1.13
N ILE A 378 9.79 -23.59 0.06
CA ILE A 378 10.03 -25.03 0.00
C ILE A 378 11.51 -25.34 0.22
N GLU A 379 12.41 -24.62 -0.46
CA GLU A 379 13.84 -24.85 -0.32
C GLU A 379 14.30 -24.60 1.11
N MET A 380 13.98 -23.44 1.68
CA MET A 380 14.39 -23.07 3.04
C MET A 380 13.78 -24.01 4.08
N ALA A 381 12.50 -24.38 3.93
CA ALA A 381 11.85 -25.32 4.83
C ALA A 381 12.55 -26.69 4.82
N LYS A 382 12.75 -27.28 3.63
CA LYS A 382 13.30 -28.65 3.50
C LYS A 382 14.81 -28.73 3.74
N LYS A 383 15.59 -27.72 3.35
CA LYS A 383 17.06 -27.77 3.37
C LYS A 383 17.69 -27.02 4.54
N ASP A 384 17.01 -26.01 5.09
CA ASP A 384 17.57 -25.16 6.14
C ASP A 384 16.87 -25.43 7.48
N ILE A 385 15.55 -25.23 7.58
CA ILE A 385 14.79 -25.30 8.85
C ILE A 385 14.64 -26.75 9.34
N TYR A 386 14.07 -27.63 8.51
CA TYR A 386 13.78 -29.02 8.88
C TYR A 386 15.00 -29.79 9.44
N PRO A 387 16.18 -29.78 8.78
CA PRO A 387 17.36 -30.46 9.31
C PRO A 387 17.93 -29.77 10.55
N ALA A 388 17.87 -28.45 10.66
CA ALA A 388 18.33 -27.71 11.84
C ALA A 388 17.52 -28.07 13.10
N VAL A 389 16.19 -28.11 12.97
CA VAL A 389 15.30 -28.50 14.08
C VAL A 389 15.47 -29.97 14.43
N ASN A 390 15.64 -30.87 13.44
CA ASN A 390 15.95 -32.27 13.70
C ASN A 390 17.26 -32.47 14.47
N ALA A 391 18.31 -31.71 14.14
CA ALA A 391 19.56 -31.75 14.90
C ALA A 391 19.35 -31.33 16.36
N TYR A 392 18.56 -30.28 16.59
CA TYR A 392 18.22 -29.84 17.94
C TYR A 392 17.38 -30.87 18.71
N LEU A 393 16.36 -31.45 18.07
CA LEU A 393 15.53 -32.52 18.61
C LEU A 393 16.37 -33.74 19.02
N SER A 394 17.35 -34.13 18.20
CA SER A 394 18.27 -35.23 18.53
C SER A 394 19.03 -34.97 19.83
N ASP A 395 19.58 -33.77 19.99
CA ASP A 395 20.31 -33.38 21.20
C ASP A 395 19.40 -33.27 22.43
N LEU A 396 18.18 -32.76 22.26
CA LEU A 396 17.17 -32.71 23.33
C LEU A 396 16.76 -34.12 23.78
N CYS A 397 16.46 -35.02 22.85
CA CYS A 397 16.13 -36.41 23.15
C CYS A 397 17.27 -37.13 23.89
N ALA A 398 18.52 -36.93 23.44
CA ALA A 398 19.70 -37.48 24.13
C ALA A 398 19.89 -36.88 25.54
N ALA A 399 19.59 -35.59 25.72
CA ALA A 399 19.61 -34.95 27.02
C ALA A 399 18.52 -35.51 27.96
N VAL A 400 17.30 -35.69 27.46
CA VAL A 400 16.19 -36.30 28.23
C VAL A 400 16.53 -37.72 28.67
N TYR A 401 17.02 -38.56 27.76
CA TYR A 401 17.42 -39.93 28.09
C TYR A 401 18.46 -39.97 29.24
N ARG A 402 19.47 -39.09 29.18
CA ARG A 402 20.48 -38.97 30.24
C ARG A 402 19.89 -38.44 31.56
N LYS A 403 19.00 -37.44 31.52
CA LYS A 403 18.33 -36.91 32.72
C LYS A 403 17.46 -37.98 33.38
N GLU A 404 16.68 -38.74 32.60
CA GLU A 404 15.83 -39.83 33.11
C GLU A 404 16.66 -40.92 33.79
N THR A 405 17.78 -41.30 33.18
CA THR A 405 18.72 -42.28 33.76
C THR A 405 19.26 -41.84 35.12
N MET A 406 19.39 -40.53 35.34
CA MET A 406 19.86 -39.94 36.61
C MET A 406 18.73 -39.58 37.58
N GLY A 407 17.46 -39.84 37.23
CA GLY A 407 16.31 -39.47 38.06
C GLY A 407 16.00 -37.96 38.09
N ALA A 408 16.50 -37.18 37.13
CA ALA A 408 16.21 -35.75 37.01
C ALA A 408 14.82 -35.49 36.39
N PRO A 409 14.17 -34.35 36.71
CA PRO A 409 12.89 -33.98 36.11
C PRO A 409 13.05 -33.65 34.62
N VAL A 410 12.13 -34.18 33.79
CA VAL A 410 12.17 -34.05 32.31
C VAL A 410 10.84 -33.58 31.68
N LYS A 411 9.86 -33.17 32.49
CA LYS A 411 8.52 -32.82 31.98
C LYS A 411 8.59 -31.70 30.94
N ALA A 412 9.28 -30.60 31.24
CA ALA A 412 9.42 -29.46 30.35
C ALA A 412 10.18 -29.85 29.06
N ASP A 413 11.23 -30.67 29.17
CA ASP A 413 11.99 -31.13 28.01
C ASP A 413 11.11 -31.95 27.05
N LYS A 414 10.28 -32.86 27.58
CA LYS A 414 9.35 -33.67 26.77
C LYS A 414 8.29 -32.82 26.07
N GLU A 415 7.81 -31.76 26.72
CA GLU A 415 6.84 -30.83 26.13
C GLU A 415 7.45 -30.06 24.94
N VAL A 416 8.68 -29.55 25.10
CA VAL A 416 9.42 -28.88 24.01
C VAL A 416 9.70 -29.86 22.86
N ILE A 417 10.13 -31.08 23.16
CA ILE A 417 10.35 -32.12 22.14
C ILE A 417 9.06 -32.43 21.38
N ALA A 418 7.94 -32.61 22.08
CA ALA A 418 6.66 -32.94 21.44
C ALA A 418 6.19 -31.82 20.51
N ARG A 419 6.27 -30.56 20.96
CA ARG A 419 5.93 -29.38 20.15
C ARG A 419 6.80 -29.30 18.89
N LEU A 420 8.13 -29.26 19.06
CA LEU A 420 9.07 -29.18 17.95
C LEU A 420 8.96 -30.36 16.99
N SER A 421 8.70 -31.58 17.48
CA SER A 421 8.53 -32.75 16.62
C SER A 421 7.27 -32.64 15.76
N ASN A 422 6.15 -32.23 16.37
CA ASN A 422 4.89 -32.04 15.66
C ASN A 422 5.00 -30.91 14.62
N ASP A 423 5.60 -29.78 14.98
CA ASP A 423 5.74 -28.64 14.07
C ASP A 423 6.74 -28.93 12.95
N ASN A 424 7.80 -29.70 13.22
CA ASN A 424 8.77 -30.08 12.19
C ASN A 424 8.17 -31.07 11.18
N GLU A 425 7.35 -32.03 11.65
CA GLU A 425 6.55 -32.90 10.77
C GLU A 425 5.53 -32.08 9.96
N GLY A 426 4.82 -31.16 10.62
CA GLY A 426 3.88 -30.25 10.00
C GLY A 426 4.51 -29.38 8.91
N LEU A 427 5.70 -28.83 9.17
CA LEU A 427 6.49 -28.05 8.21
C LEU A 427 6.80 -28.87 6.96
N TYR A 428 7.24 -30.12 7.13
CA TYR A 428 7.61 -31.00 6.02
C TYR A 428 6.42 -31.23 5.07
N PHE A 429 5.27 -31.65 5.61
CA PHE A 429 4.07 -31.90 4.80
C PHE A 429 3.44 -30.60 4.26
N ALA A 430 3.54 -29.49 4.98
CA ALA A 430 3.12 -28.19 4.46
C ALA A 430 3.98 -27.76 3.26
N ALA A 431 5.28 -28.04 3.26
CA ALA A 431 6.16 -27.77 2.13
C ALA A 431 5.83 -28.65 0.92
N GLU A 432 5.53 -29.94 1.12
CA GLU A 432 5.03 -30.82 0.06
C GLU A 432 3.70 -30.31 -0.52
N ARG A 433 2.79 -29.84 0.33
CA ARG A 433 1.52 -29.26 -0.14
C ARG A 433 1.72 -28.02 -1.01
N VAL A 434 2.63 -27.11 -0.63
CA VAL A 434 2.95 -25.95 -1.48
C VAL A 434 3.55 -26.41 -2.82
N GLU A 435 4.42 -27.42 -2.81
CA GLU A 435 5.01 -28.00 -4.03
C GLU A 435 3.96 -28.58 -4.98
N GLU A 436 3.01 -29.36 -4.45
CA GLU A 436 1.86 -29.90 -5.21
C GLU A 436 1.01 -28.79 -5.83
N LEU A 437 0.69 -27.76 -5.05
CA LEU A 437 -0.12 -26.64 -5.50
C LEU A 437 0.59 -25.84 -6.59
N LEU A 438 1.89 -25.58 -6.45
CA LEU A 438 2.68 -24.91 -7.50
C LEU A 438 2.74 -25.74 -8.79
N ALA A 439 2.76 -27.08 -8.69
CA ALA A 439 2.67 -27.95 -9.86
C ALA A 439 1.29 -27.86 -10.51
N ALA A 440 0.20 -27.91 -9.72
CA ALA A 440 -1.17 -27.78 -10.21
C ALA A 440 -1.46 -26.41 -10.84
N ALA A 441 -0.86 -25.34 -10.32
CA ALA A 441 -1.03 -23.99 -10.84
C ALA A 441 -0.57 -23.84 -12.30
N LYS A 442 0.38 -24.67 -12.76
CA LYS A 442 0.84 -24.68 -14.16
C LYS A 442 -0.23 -25.15 -15.14
N GLU A 443 -1.18 -25.95 -14.65
CA GLU A 443 -2.31 -26.48 -15.42
C GLU A 443 -3.56 -25.57 -15.31
N ALA A 444 -3.50 -24.51 -14.49
CA ALA A 444 -4.58 -23.54 -14.37
C ALA A 444 -4.66 -22.72 -15.67
N GLY A 445 -5.66 -23.01 -16.51
CA GLY A 445 -5.75 -22.43 -17.86
C GLY A 445 -5.94 -20.90 -17.88
N GLY A 446 -4.89 -20.17 -18.31
CA GLY A 446 -4.90 -18.73 -18.55
C GLY A 446 -4.59 -17.88 -17.31
N ALA A 447 -3.99 -16.71 -17.52
CA ALA A 447 -3.39 -15.89 -16.46
C ALA A 447 -4.35 -15.52 -15.31
N GLU A 448 -5.63 -15.25 -15.61
CA GLU A 448 -6.63 -14.92 -14.59
C GLU A 448 -6.95 -16.11 -13.67
N LYS A 449 -7.16 -17.30 -14.25
CA LYS A 449 -7.43 -18.51 -13.45
C LYS A 449 -6.21 -18.91 -12.63
N THR A 450 -5.01 -18.77 -13.21
CA THR A 450 -3.76 -19.00 -12.49
C THR A 450 -3.66 -18.05 -11.29
N ALA A 451 -3.84 -16.73 -11.50
CA ALA A 451 -3.76 -15.75 -10.41
C ALA A 451 -4.79 -16.01 -9.31
N ARG A 452 -6.02 -16.38 -9.69
CA ARG A 452 -7.08 -16.78 -8.75
C ARG A 452 -6.67 -18.00 -7.92
N PHE A 453 -6.14 -19.04 -8.57
CA PHE A 453 -5.66 -20.24 -7.90
C PHE A 453 -4.51 -19.94 -6.92
N PHE A 454 -3.61 -19.02 -7.28
CA PHE A 454 -2.57 -18.57 -6.36
C PHE A 454 -3.15 -17.89 -5.11
N ALA A 455 -4.11 -16.98 -5.29
CA ALA A 455 -4.73 -16.26 -4.18
C ALA A 455 -5.53 -17.21 -3.26
N ASP A 456 -6.29 -18.15 -3.84
CA ASP A 456 -7.23 -18.99 -3.10
C ASP A 456 -6.58 -20.23 -2.46
N GLU A 457 -5.53 -20.79 -3.08
CA GLU A 457 -4.96 -22.09 -2.66
C GLU A 457 -3.48 -21.98 -2.26
N VAL A 458 -2.63 -21.36 -3.10
CA VAL A 458 -1.18 -21.34 -2.88
C VAL A 458 -0.80 -20.43 -1.71
N VAL A 459 -1.33 -19.21 -1.66
CA VAL A 459 -1.00 -18.23 -0.60
C VAL A 459 -1.43 -18.74 0.78
N PRO A 460 -2.64 -19.31 1.00
CA PRO A 460 -2.99 -19.91 2.28
C PRO A 460 -2.08 -21.08 2.69
N ALA A 461 -1.67 -21.92 1.74
CA ALA A 461 -0.72 -23.01 2.02
C ALA A 461 0.66 -22.47 2.43
N MET A 462 1.15 -21.41 1.78
CA MET A 462 2.38 -20.71 2.16
C MET A 462 2.28 -20.13 3.59
N GLN A 463 1.16 -19.51 3.95
CA GLN A 463 0.93 -18.99 5.30
C GLN A 463 0.95 -20.10 6.36
N LYS A 464 0.36 -21.27 6.07
CA LYS A 464 0.41 -22.43 6.96
C LYS A 464 1.84 -22.96 7.13
N LEU A 465 2.59 -23.07 6.04
CA LEU A 465 4.01 -23.45 6.10
C LEU A 465 4.82 -22.49 6.97
N ARG A 466 4.60 -21.18 6.81
CA ARG A 466 5.22 -20.16 7.65
C ARG A 466 4.90 -20.33 9.13
N ALA A 467 3.64 -20.59 9.48
CA ALA A 467 3.23 -20.70 10.87
C ALA A 467 4.03 -21.76 11.66
N PHE A 468 4.29 -22.92 11.06
CA PHE A 468 5.14 -23.95 11.68
C PHE A 468 6.58 -23.48 11.90
N ALA A 469 7.18 -22.83 10.91
CA ALA A 469 8.54 -22.31 11.01
C ALA A 469 8.66 -21.23 12.09
N ASP A 470 7.72 -20.29 12.13
CA ASP A 470 7.71 -19.18 13.09
C ASP A 470 7.53 -19.71 14.54
N ASP A 471 6.74 -20.77 14.73
CA ASP A 471 6.61 -21.44 16.02
C ASP A 471 7.93 -22.11 16.45
N MET A 472 8.55 -22.86 15.54
CA MET A 472 9.83 -23.53 15.81
C MET A 472 10.97 -22.55 16.08
N GLU A 473 10.99 -21.37 15.44
CA GLU A 473 12.00 -20.32 15.71
C GLU A 473 12.02 -19.93 17.19
N GLN A 474 10.85 -19.78 17.81
CA GLN A 474 10.73 -19.37 19.21
C GLN A 474 11.21 -20.45 20.20
N ASN A 475 11.20 -21.71 19.78
CA ASN A 475 11.50 -22.86 20.63
C ASN A 475 12.86 -23.51 20.33
N THR A 476 13.51 -23.12 19.24
CA THR A 476 14.81 -23.65 18.81
C THR A 476 15.94 -22.79 19.37
N ALA A 477 16.94 -23.42 19.99
CA ALA A 477 18.09 -22.67 20.50
C ALA A 477 18.85 -21.98 19.34
N LYS A 478 19.23 -20.71 19.55
CA LYS A 478 19.89 -19.85 18.55
C LYS A 478 21.07 -20.49 17.80
N LYS A 479 21.81 -21.39 18.46
CA LYS A 479 22.96 -22.09 17.84
C LYS A 479 22.58 -23.06 16.72
N TYR A 480 21.33 -23.54 16.67
CA TYR A 480 20.84 -24.43 15.60
C TYR A 480 20.06 -23.66 14.53
N TRP A 481 19.41 -22.55 14.89
CA TRP A 481 18.56 -21.82 13.95
C TRP A 481 19.38 -21.32 12.74
N PRO A 482 18.97 -21.59 11.49
CA PRO A 482 19.88 -21.55 10.34
C PRO A 482 20.12 -20.16 9.76
N PHE A 483 19.35 -19.14 10.15
CA PHE A 483 19.47 -17.78 9.61
C PHE A 483 19.11 -16.70 10.64
N PRO A 484 19.47 -15.43 10.42
CA PRO A 484 19.17 -14.35 11.37
C PRO A 484 17.68 -14.20 11.67
N THR A 485 17.35 -14.03 12.95
CA THR A 485 15.99 -13.73 13.43
C THR A 485 15.61 -12.28 13.16
N TYR A 486 14.34 -11.92 13.25
CA TYR A 486 13.94 -10.50 13.15
C TYR A 486 14.62 -9.61 14.19
N GLY A 487 14.81 -10.12 15.42
CA GLY A 487 15.54 -9.41 16.46
C GLY A 487 17.00 -9.13 16.09
N ASP A 488 17.65 -10.06 15.39
CA ASP A 488 19.01 -9.84 14.86
C ASP A 488 19.00 -8.79 13.74
N ILE A 489 17.99 -8.76 12.88
CA ILE A 489 17.94 -7.89 11.70
C ILE A 489 17.55 -6.44 12.07
N LEU A 490 16.41 -6.26 12.72
CA LEU A 490 15.79 -4.94 12.96
C LEU A 490 16.64 -4.03 13.86
N PHE A 491 17.51 -4.60 14.69
CA PHE A 491 18.37 -3.88 15.61
C PHE A 491 19.86 -3.95 15.27
N SER A 492 20.23 -4.42 14.07
CA SER A 492 21.64 -4.58 13.64
C SER A 492 22.36 -3.31 13.18
N VAL A 493 21.63 -2.25 12.85
CA VAL A 493 22.19 -1.01 12.26
C VAL A 493 22.50 0.03 13.31
#